data_AF-A0A699QQI6-F1
#
_entry.id   AF-A0A699QQI6-F1
#
_cell.length_a   1.000
_cell.length_b   1.000
_cell.length_c   1.000
_cell.angle_alpha   90.00
_cell.angle_beta   90.00
_cell.angle_gamma   90.00
#
_symmetry.space_group_name_H-M   'P 1'
#
loop_
_entity.id
_entity.type
_entity.pdbx_description
1 polymer ?
#
loop_
_entity_poly.entity_id
_entity_poly.type
_entity_poly.pdbx_seq_one_letter_code
_entity_poly.pdbx_strand_id
1 'polypeptide(L)'
;MLAATAVLISHSYPLALGSTAVEPLSGWLGLSLGELAVITFFCVSGFFISLSRDRAPTNLDFFSARFLRIYPGLSLVLLLSVFLIGPLFTTLGTLEYFRSGAIYSYLSNNLMLFSMKFQLPGVFEDNPWPGINGSLWTLFYEVTLYVLVGGLGAFAFYGRGVRFAGFLLVYAIVYIAFKITLANTTMLNELHRAQFFFTWSLPFVLGMLLYRYRQHIQHRFVWFLPLAA
;
A
#
# COMPACT_ATOMS: atom_id res chain seq x y z
N MET A 1 13.77 -7.39 0.54
CA MET A 1 13.85 -8.39 1.63
C MET A 1 13.89 -7.69 2.98
N LEU A 2 14.87 -6.80 3.25
CA LEU A 2 14.95 -6.05 4.52
C LEU A 2 13.65 -5.31 4.91
N ALA A 3 13.05 -4.54 3.99
CA ALA A 3 11.78 -3.86 4.25
C ALA A 3 10.62 -4.84 4.55
N ALA A 4 10.58 -6.01 3.90
CA ALA A 4 9.54 -7.01 4.17
C ALA A 4 9.71 -7.64 5.55
N THR A 5 10.96 -7.92 5.95
CA THR A 5 11.28 -8.39 7.31
C THR A 5 10.94 -7.34 8.35
N ALA A 6 11.21 -6.06 8.07
CA ALA A 6 10.84 -4.93 8.92
C ALA A 6 9.31 -4.85 9.16
N VAL A 7 8.50 -5.03 8.13
CA VAL A 7 7.02 -5.12 8.26
C VAL A 7 6.62 -6.27 9.18
N LEU A 8 7.21 -7.45 8.99
CA LEU A 8 6.89 -8.64 9.78
C LEU A 8 7.22 -8.44 11.26
N ILE A 9 8.40 -7.89 11.55
CA ILE A 9 8.83 -7.57 12.91
C ILE A 9 7.93 -6.51 13.54
N SER A 10 7.56 -5.45 12.81
CA SER A 10 6.70 -4.39 13.38
C SER A 10 5.32 -4.93 13.73
N HIS A 11 4.68 -5.68 12.81
CA HIS A 11 3.33 -6.17 13.01
C HIS A 11 3.23 -7.33 14.01
N SER A 12 4.31 -8.04 14.33
CA SER A 12 4.24 -9.08 15.36
C SER A 12 3.91 -8.52 16.75
N TYR A 13 4.26 -7.25 17.04
CA TYR A 13 3.97 -6.60 18.32
C TYR A 13 2.49 -6.35 18.52
N PRO A 14 1.78 -5.57 17.68
CA PRO A 14 0.36 -5.32 17.87
C PRO A 14 -0.49 -6.60 17.75
N LEU A 15 -0.05 -7.57 16.95
CA LEU A 15 -0.74 -8.86 16.83
C LEU A 15 -0.61 -9.73 18.09
N ALA A 16 0.55 -9.72 18.76
CA ALA A 16 0.79 -10.55 19.96
C ALA A 16 0.44 -9.85 21.28
N LEU A 17 0.64 -8.53 21.36
CA LEU A 17 0.60 -7.75 22.60
C LEU A 17 -0.54 -6.71 22.61
N GLY A 18 -1.27 -6.55 21.50
CA GLY A 18 -2.38 -5.60 21.38
C GLY A 18 -1.97 -4.20 20.88
N SER A 19 -2.95 -3.35 20.62
CA SER A 19 -2.79 -2.05 19.93
C SER A 19 -1.96 -1.00 20.69
N THR A 20 -1.67 -1.22 21.96
CA THR A 20 -0.83 -0.33 22.80
C THR A 20 0.62 -0.79 22.89
N ALA A 21 0.99 -1.87 22.19
CA ALA A 21 2.35 -2.37 22.18
C ALA A 21 3.31 -1.37 21.53
N VAL A 22 4.43 -1.11 22.21
CA VAL A 22 5.49 -0.24 21.68
C VAL A 22 6.20 -0.99 20.55
N GLU A 23 5.97 -0.57 19.31
CA GLU A 23 6.63 -1.13 18.14
C GLU A 23 8.11 -0.72 18.10
N PRO A 24 9.00 -1.53 17.50
CA PRO A 24 10.40 -1.16 17.31
C PRO A 24 10.53 0.18 16.58
N LEU A 25 11.51 0.99 16.99
CA LEU A 25 11.79 2.36 16.50
C LEU A 25 10.75 3.45 16.83
N SER A 26 9.53 3.09 17.24
CA SER A 26 8.48 4.07 17.58
C SER A 26 8.93 5.09 18.64
N GLY A 27 9.59 4.63 19.70
CA GLY A 27 10.08 5.47 20.79
C GLY A 27 11.30 6.35 20.45
N TRP A 28 11.99 6.08 19.34
CA TRP A 28 13.21 6.82 18.94
C TRP A 28 12.96 7.80 17.79
N LEU A 29 12.16 7.39 16.80
CA LEU A 29 11.94 8.16 15.57
C LEU A 29 10.53 8.75 15.48
N GLY A 30 9.63 8.40 16.41
CA GLY A 30 8.21 8.73 16.29
C GLY A 30 7.51 8.04 15.11
N LEU A 31 8.20 7.09 14.46
CA LEU A 31 7.73 6.26 13.36
C LEU A 31 8.03 4.81 13.67
N SER A 32 7.11 3.92 13.36
CA SER A 32 7.34 2.48 13.53
C SER A 32 8.20 1.92 12.40
N LEU A 33 8.88 0.81 12.71
CA LEU A 33 9.66 0.05 11.72
C LEU A 33 8.81 -0.34 10.50
N GLY A 34 7.54 -0.68 10.72
CA GLY A 34 6.56 -1.00 9.68
C GLY A 34 6.24 0.20 8.80
N GLU A 35 6.02 1.38 9.39
CA GLU A 35 5.77 2.61 8.62
C GLU A 35 6.93 2.95 7.70
N LEU A 36 8.16 2.89 8.19
CA LEU A 36 9.37 3.12 7.38
C LEU A 36 9.48 2.13 6.22
N ALA A 37 9.13 0.86 6.46
CA ALA A 37 9.14 -0.15 5.41
C ALA A 37 8.07 0.13 4.35
N VAL A 38 6.87 0.54 4.74
CA VAL A 38 5.79 0.91 3.82
C VAL A 38 6.18 2.16 3.02
N ILE A 39 6.75 3.20 3.64
CA ILE A 39 7.31 4.37 2.95
C ILE A 39 8.31 3.94 1.88
N THR A 40 9.21 3.01 2.23
CA THR A 40 10.22 2.48 1.30
C THR A 40 9.55 1.76 0.12
N PHE A 41 8.55 0.91 0.36
CA PHE A 41 7.82 0.22 -0.70
C PHE A 41 7.11 1.19 -1.65
N PHE A 42 6.43 2.21 -1.13
CA PHE A 42 5.76 3.20 -1.97
C PHE A 42 6.75 4.04 -2.78
N CYS A 43 7.90 4.41 -2.20
CA CYS A 43 8.95 5.13 -2.93
C CYS A 43 9.54 4.30 -4.07
N VAL A 44 9.90 3.04 -3.80
CA VAL A 44 10.40 2.12 -4.82
C VAL A 44 9.33 1.85 -5.89
N SER A 45 8.06 1.71 -5.49
CA SER A 45 6.93 1.55 -6.40
C SER A 45 6.81 2.75 -7.33
N GLY A 46 6.84 3.98 -6.82
CA GLY A 46 6.81 5.20 -7.62
C GLY A 46 7.85 5.21 -8.73
N PHE A 47 9.09 4.80 -8.43
CA PHE A 47 10.16 4.70 -9.41
C PHE A 47 9.86 3.66 -10.51
N PHE A 48 9.53 2.43 -10.13
CA PHE A 48 9.33 1.33 -11.09
C PHE A 48 8.04 1.46 -11.89
N ILE A 49 7.01 2.06 -11.32
CA ILE A 49 5.74 2.29 -12.01
C ILE A 49 5.91 3.38 -13.06
N SER A 50 6.64 4.47 -12.76
CA SER A 50 7.02 5.44 -13.80
C SER A 50 7.87 4.81 -14.91
N LEU A 51 8.87 4.00 -14.57
CA LEU A 51 9.66 3.26 -15.56
C LEU A 51 8.78 2.35 -16.43
N SER A 52 7.85 1.63 -15.82
CA SER A 52 6.95 0.75 -16.54
C SER A 52 6.00 1.52 -17.45
N ARG A 53 5.56 2.71 -17.06
CA ARG A 53 4.69 3.52 -17.92
C ARG A 53 5.43 4.02 -19.14
N ASP A 54 6.70 4.42 -18.98
CA ASP A 54 7.56 4.84 -20.10
C ASP A 54 7.84 3.70 -21.09
N ARG A 55 7.91 2.46 -20.60
CA ARG A 55 8.12 1.26 -21.44
C ARG A 55 6.84 0.71 -22.08
N ALA A 56 5.66 1.09 -21.58
CA ALA A 56 4.40 0.55 -22.06
C ALA A 56 3.97 1.24 -23.37
N PRO A 57 3.70 0.48 -24.45
CA PRO A 57 3.29 1.07 -25.73
C PRO A 57 1.91 1.71 -25.66
N THR A 58 0.96 1.09 -24.95
CA THR A 58 -0.38 1.65 -24.75
C THR A 58 -0.76 1.73 -23.27
N ASN A 59 -1.79 2.52 -22.96
CA ASN A 59 -2.37 2.53 -21.61
C ASN A 59 -2.96 1.16 -21.23
N LEU A 60 -3.51 0.43 -22.21
CA LEU A 60 -4.06 -0.91 -21.96
C LEU A 60 -2.97 -1.90 -21.53
N ASP A 61 -1.80 -1.86 -22.17
CA ASP A 61 -0.65 -2.69 -21.80
C ASP A 61 -0.14 -2.35 -20.38
N PHE A 62 -0.14 -1.06 -20.03
CA PHE A 62 0.21 -0.62 -18.70
C PHE A 62 -0.77 -1.17 -17.65
N PHE A 63 -2.08 -1.00 -17.87
CA PHE A 63 -3.09 -1.46 -16.92
C PHE A 63 -3.19 -2.98 -16.85
N SER A 64 -3.06 -3.70 -17.97
CA SER A 64 -3.11 -5.17 -17.99
C SER A 64 -1.93 -5.78 -17.24
N ALA A 65 -0.72 -5.26 -17.42
CA ALA A 65 0.46 -5.70 -16.68
C ALA A 65 0.36 -5.47 -15.16
N ARG A 66 -0.44 -4.50 -14.73
CA ARG A 66 -0.68 -4.21 -13.31
C ARG A 66 -1.83 -5.03 -12.74
N PHE A 67 -2.86 -5.26 -13.53
CA PHE A 67 -3.94 -6.18 -13.20
C PHE A 67 -3.38 -7.59 -12.96
N LEU A 68 -2.58 -8.12 -13.90
CA LEU A 68 -1.96 -9.44 -13.80
C LEU A 68 -0.91 -9.54 -12.68
N ARG A 69 -0.37 -8.42 -12.21
CA ARG A 69 0.54 -8.39 -11.05
C ARG A 69 -0.20 -8.58 -9.73
N ILE A 70 -1.41 -8.02 -9.61
CA ILE A 70 -2.14 -7.93 -8.33
C ILE A 70 -3.19 -9.03 -8.22
N TYR A 71 -4.06 -9.15 -9.22
CA TYR A 71 -5.27 -9.97 -9.11
C TYR A 71 -5.02 -11.47 -8.96
N PRO A 72 -4.02 -12.10 -9.62
CA PRO A 72 -3.76 -13.52 -9.41
C PRO A 72 -3.38 -13.85 -7.97
N GLY A 73 -2.48 -13.05 -7.37
CA GLY A 73 -2.06 -13.21 -5.97
C GLY A 73 -3.19 -12.89 -4.99
N LEU A 74 -3.94 -11.81 -5.26
CA LEU A 74 -5.10 -11.41 -4.46
C LEU A 74 -6.18 -12.49 -4.45
N SER A 75 -6.57 -12.99 -5.62
CA SER A 75 -7.58 -14.05 -5.74
C SER A 75 -7.14 -15.29 -4.99
N LEU A 76 -5.88 -15.72 -5.15
CA LEU A 76 -5.37 -16.90 -4.46
C LEU A 76 -5.41 -16.72 -2.94
N VAL A 77 -4.92 -15.59 -2.40
CA VAL A 77 -4.89 -15.37 -0.95
C VAL A 77 -6.31 -15.29 -0.37
N LEU A 78 -7.25 -14.64 -1.07
CA LEU A 78 -8.65 -14.57 -0.62
C LEU A 78 -9.31 -15.95 -0.62
N LEU A 79 -9.09 -16.75 -1.66
CA LEU A 79 -9.60 -18.12 -1.74
C LEU A 79 -9.03 -19.00 -0.63
N LEU A 80 -7.71 -18.95 -0.40
CA LEU A 80 -7.08 -19.69 0.69
C LEU A 80 -7.61 -19.22 2.06
N SER A 81 -7.79 -17.92 2.25
CA SER A 81 -8.30 -17.35 3.50
C SER A 81 -9.71 -17.83 3.80
N VAL A 82 -10.58 -17.86 2.78
CA VAL A 82 -11.99 -18.20 2.93
C VAL A 82 -12.24 -19.70 2.99
N PHE A 83 -11.61 -20.47 2.10
CA PHE A 83 -11.92 -21.89 1.89
C PHE A 83 -10.98 -22.84 2.62
N LEU A 84 -9.79 -22.38 3.02
CA LEU A 84 -8.83 -23.19 3.75
C LEU A 84 -8.67 -22.71 5.19
N ILE A 85 -8.23 -21.47 5.40
CA ILE A 85 -7.93 -20.96 6.75
C ILE A 85 -9.22 -20.76 7.56
N GLY A 86 -10.24 -20.15 6.98
CA GLY A 86 -11.50 -19.89 7.68
C GLY A 86 -12.13 -21.14 8.31
N PRO A 87 -12.39 -22.23 7.55
CA PRO A 87 -12.95 -23.47 8.10
C PRO A 87 -12.07 -24.17 9.14
N LEU A 88 -10.75 -23.98 9.08
CA LEU A 88 -9.82 -24.57 10.04
C LEU A 88 -9.79 -23.85 11.39
N PHE A 89 -10.07 -22.54 11.39
CA PHE A 89 -9.91 -21.69 12.57
C PHE A 89 -11.21 -21.01 13.02
N THR A 90 -12.34 -21.29 12.36
CA THR A 90 -13.64 -20.73 12.75
C THR A 90 -14.19 -21.45 13.98
N THR A 91 -14.81 -20.70 14.88
CA THR A 91 -15.59 -21.22 16.02
C THR A 91 -17.00 -21.69 15.60
N LEU A 92 -17.44 -21.38 14.37
CA LEU A 92 -18.74 -21.78 13.83
C LEU A 92 -18.72 -23.21 13.29
N GLY A 93 -19.89 -23.86 13.27
CA GLY A 93 -20.04 -25.13 12.55
C GLY A 93 -19.78 -24.94 11.05
N THR A 94 -19.14 -25.92 10.38
CA THR A 94 -18.75 -25.81 8.96
C THR A 94 -19.91 -25.42 8.03
N LEU A 95 -21.11 -25.97 8.26
CA LEU A 95 -22.30 -25.64 7.49
C LEU A 95 -22.79 -24.20 7.72
N GLU A 96 -22.70 -23.73 8.96
CA GLU A 96 -23.08 -22.37 9.35
C GLU A 96 -22.10 -21.34 8.78
N TYR A 97 -20.80 -21.66 8.83
CA TYR A 97 -19.74 -20.86 8.22
C TYR A 97 -20.04 -20.66 6.72
N PHE A 98 -20.15 -21.71 5.92
CA PHE A 98 -20.38 -21.57 4.47
C PHE A 98 -21.74 -20.97 4.06
N ARG A 99 -22.74 -20.99 4.96
CA ARG A 99 -24.02 -20.30 4.78
C ARG A 99 -23.95 -18.81 5.13
N SER A 100 -22.91 -18.37 5.82
CA SER A 100 -22.75 -16.98 6.21
C SER A 100 -22.50 -16.08 4.99
N GLY A 101 -23.39 -15.11 4.78
CA GLY A 101 -23.22 -14.07 3.77
C GLY A 101 -21.96 -13.21 3.98
N ALA A 102 -21.40 -13.21 5.19
CA ALA A 102 -20.19 -12.46 5.53
C ALA A 102 -18.97 -12.93 4.73
N ILE A 103 -18.89 -14.23 4.41
CA ILE A 103 -17.78 -14.80 3.63
C ILE A 103 -17.78 -14.27 2.19
N TYR A 104 -18.94 -14.32 1.53
CA TYR A 104 -19.07 -13.84 0.16
C TYR A 104 -18.89 -12.32 0.10
N SER A 105 -19.35 -11.61 1.14
CA SER A 105 -19.08 -10.19 1.30
C SER A 105 -17.60 -9.90 1.50
N TYR A 106 -16.86 -10.72 2.25
CA TYR A 106 -15.40 -10.60 2.38
C TYR A 106 -14.70 -10.77 1.02
N LEU A 107 -15.07 -11.79 0.24
CA LEU A 107 -14.53 -12.01 -1.10
C LEU A 107 -14.82 -10.83 -2.03
N SER A 108 -16.08 -10.44 -2.19
CA SER A 108 -16.47 -9.42 -3.16
C SER A 108 -15.89 -8.05 -2.82
N ASN A 109 -15.92 -7.65 -1.54
CA ASN A 109 -15.39 -6.36 -1.12
C ASN A 109 -13.86 -6.28 -1.25
N ASN A 110 -13.14 -7.35 -0.93
CA ASN A 110 -11.69 -7.37 -1.06
C ASN A 110 -11.25 -7.50 -2.53
N LEU A 111 -12.03 -8.16 -3.40
CA LEU A 111 -11.77 -8.15 -4.85
C LEU A 111 -12.01 -6.77 -5.47
N MET A 112 -12.99 -6.02 -4.98
CA MET A 112 -13.25 -4.64 -5.41
C MET A 112 -12.23 -3.63 -4.86
N LEU A 113 -11.46 -3.99 -3.82
CA LEU A 113 -10.43 -3.19 -3.16
C LEU A 113 -10.89 -1.87 -2.52
N PHE A 114 -12.14 -1.44 -2.72
CA PHE A 114 -12.66 -0.16 -2.22
C PHE A 114 -13.12 -0.21 -0.76
N SER A 115 -13.66 -1.36 -0.32
CA SER A 115 -14.24 -1.52 1.02
C SER A 115 -13.70 -2.76 1.71
N MET A 116 -12.37 -2.83 1.87
CA MET A 116 -11.69 -4.01 2.40
C MET A 116 -12.25 -4.45 3.75
N LYS A 117 -12.45 -5.76 3.88
CA LYS A 117 -12.88 -6.43 5.11
C LYS A 117 -11.73 -7.28 5.60
N PHE A 118 -11.44 -7.20 6.89
CA PHE A 118 -10.29 -7.91 7.48
C PHE A 118 -10.70 -9.14 8.31
N GLN A 119 -11.99 -9.29 8.62
CA GLN A 119 -12.53 -10.34 9.48
C GLN A 119 -13.33 -11.36 8.69
N LEU A 120 -13.26 -12.61 9.12
CA LEU A 120 -14.13 -13.71 8.71
C LEU A 120 -14.95 -14.17 9.93
N PRO A 121 -16.18 -14.66 9.73
CA PRO A 121 -17.06 -15.00 10.84
C PRO A 121 -16.49 -16.16 11.68
N GLY A 122 -16.37 -15.95 12.99
CA GLY A 122 -15.83 -16.94 13.94
C GLY A 122 -14.32 -17.13 13.88
N VAL A 123 -13.57 -16.37 13.08
CA VAL A 123 -12.12 -16.58 12.87
C VAL A 123 -11.32 -15.55 13.67
N PHE A 124 -10.48 -16.03 14.58
CA PHE A 124 -9.58 -15.20 15.42
C PHE A 124 -10.29 -14.14 16.28
N GLU A 125 -11.54 -14.39 16.70
CA GLU A 125 -12.33 -13.43 17.48
C GLU A 125 -11.71 -13.12 18.85
N ASP A 126 -10.98 -14.07 19.44
CA ASP A 126 -10.31 -13.91 20.73
C ASP A 126 -8.95 -13.19 20.63
N ASN A 127 -8.47 -12.88 19.41
CA ASN A 127 -7.20 -12.17 19.25
C ASN A 127 -7.35 -10.68 19.57
N PRO A 128 -6.33 -10.02 20.15
CA PRO A 128 -6.33 -8.57 20.35
C PRO A 128 -6.58 -7.76 19.07
N TRP A 129 -6.23 -8.33 17.91
CA TRP A 129 -6.56 -7.79 16.59
C TRP A 129 -7.16 -8.89 15.69
N PRO A 130 -8.50 -8.96 15.52
CA PRO A 130 -9.18 -10.11 14.90
C PRO A 130 -9.15 -10.11 13.35
N GLY A 131 -7.99 -9.85 12.74
CA GLY A 131 -7.85 -9.76 11.29
C GLY A 131 -7.09 -10.94 10.68
N ILE A 132 -7.61 -11.52 9.59
CA ILE A 132 -6.91 -12.60 8.86
C ILE A 132 -5.84 -12.04 7.90
N ASN A 133 -6.15 -10.94 7.20
CA ASN A 133 -5.27 -10.34 6.19
C ASN A 133 -5.13 -8.83 6.40
N GLY A 134 -4.54 -8.45 7.52
CA GLY A 134 -4.35 -7.04 7.87
C GLY A 134 -3.58 -6.26 6.79
N SER A 135 -2.65 -6.90 6.06
CA SER A 135 -1.79 -6.26 5.06
C SER A 135 -2.48 -5.83 3.76
N LEU A 136 -3.73 -6.25 3.49
CA LEU A 136 -4.42 -5.91 2.24
C LEU A 136 -4.68 -4.40 2.09
N TRP A 137 -4.74 -3.67 3.19
CA TRP A 137 -5.15 -2.26 3.23
C TRP A 137 -4.32 -1.34 2.31
N THR A 138 -3.03 -1.62 2.10
CA THR A 138 -2.16 -0.80 1.24
C THR A 138 -2.49 -0.94 -0.24
N LEU A 139 -3.13 -2.06 -0.64
CA LEU A 139 -3.34 -2.44 -2.04
C LEU A 139 -4.28 -1.47 -2.76
N PHE A 140 -5.31 -0.96 -2.06
CA PHE A 140 -6.18 0.10 -2.58
C PHE A 140 -5.41 1.36 -3.00
N TYR A 141 -4.49 1.80 -2.13
CA TYR A 141 -3.66 2.99 -2.40
C TYR A 141 -2.71 2.74 -3.56
N GLU A 142 -2.10 1.55 -3.62
CA GLU A 142 -1.23 1.16 -4.72
C GLU A 142 -1.97 1.18 -6.07
N VAL A 143 -3.16 0.60 -6.17
CA VAL A 143 -3.97 0.62 -7.40
C VAL A 143 -4.40 2.04 -7.77
N THR A 144 -4.76 2.87 -6.78
CA THR A 144 -5.11 4.27 -7.02
C THR A 144 -3.93 5.05 -7.62
N LEU A 145 -2.71 4.81 -7.14
CA LEU A 145 -1.50 5.43 -7.68
C LEU A 145 -1.16 4.90 -9.08
N TYR A 146 -1.48 3.66 -9.40
CA TYR A 146 -1.35 3.15 -10.76
C TYR A 146 -2.29 3.88 -11.73
N VAL A 147 -3.54 4.12 -11.31
CA VAL A 147 -4.50 4.92 -12.09
C VAL A 147 -3.98 6.34 -12.30
N LEU A 148 -3.41 6.96 -11.27
CA LEU A 148 -2.77 8.27 -11.36
C LEU A 148 -1.65 8.28 -12.39
N VAL A 149 -0.72 7.31 -12.35
CA VAL A 149 0.39 7.23 -13.31
C VAL A 149 -0.11 6.92 -14.73
N GLY A 150 -1.09 6.03 -14.88
CA GLY A 150 -1.71 5.73 -16.16
C GLY A 150 -2.36 6.97 -16.78
N GLY A 151 -3.09 7.75 -15.98
CA GLY A 151 -3.67 9.03 -16.38
C GLY A 151 -2.61 10.06 -16.80
N LEU A 152 -1.57 10.25 -15.98
CA LEU A 152 -0.45 11.14 -16.33
C LEU A 152 0.23 10.74 -17.64
N GLY A 153 0.39 9.44 -17.89
CA GLY A 153 0.91 8.91 -19.14
C GLY A 153 -0.01 9.14 -20.33
N ALA A 154 -1.33 8.98 -20.16
CA ALA A 154 -2.33 9.20 -21.20
C ALA A 154 -2.33 10.65 -21.73
N PHE A 155 -2.14 11.63 -20.84
CA PHE A 155 -2.07 13.05 -21.20
C PHE A 155 -0.64 13.53 -21.53
N ALA A 156 0.31 12.60 -21.72
CA ALA A 156 1.71 12.89 -22.04
C ALA A 156 2.40 13.87 -21.06
N PHE A 157 2.07 13.80 -19.75
CA PHE A 157 2.74 14.60 -18.72
C PHE A 157 4.18 14.14 -18.46
N TYR A 158 4.49 12.87 -18.75
CA TYR A 158 5.85 12.33 -18.61
C TYR A 158 6.80 12.78 -19.72
N GLY A 159 6.32 13.12 -20.92
CA GLY A 159 7.20 13.43 -22.06
C GLY A 159 7.91 14.78 -21.97
N ARG A 160 7.26 15.82 -21.43
CA ARG A 160 7.79 17.19 -21.39
C ARG A 160 8.05 17.63 -19.95
N GLY A 161 9.29 18.06 -19.65
CA GLY A 161 9.72 18.45 -18.30
C GLY A 161 8.82 19.49 -17.63
N VAL A 162 8.30 20.44 -18.42
CA VAL A 162 7.37 21.49 -17.94
C VAL A 162 6.05 20.91 -17.43
N ARG A 163 5.51 19.88 -18.09
CA ARG A 163 4.24 19.25 -17.69
C ARG A 163 4.40 18.46 -16.39
N PHE A 164 5.49 17.70 -16.28
CA PHE A 164 5.82 16.99 -15.04
C PHE A 164 6.06 17.96 -13.87
N ALA A 165 6.78 19.07 -14.10
CA ALA A 165 6.95 20.12 -13.10
C ALA A 165 5.61 20.76 -12.68
N GLY A 166 4.71 21.01 -13.64
CA GLY A 166 3.35 21.47 -13.36
C GLY A 166 2.56 20.48 -12.50
N PHE A 167 2.65 19.17 -12.79
CA PHE A 167 2.06 18.14 -11.94
C PHE A 167 2.63 18.18 -10.52
N LEU A 168 3.95 18.26 -10.36
CA LEU A 168 4.58 18.35 -9.04
C LEU A 168 4.13 19.59 -8.28
N LEU A 169 4.02 20.73 -8.96
CA LEU A 169 3.54 21.98 -8.37
C LEU A 169 2.09 21.85 -7.89
N VAL A 170 1.19 21.35 -8.74
CA VAL A 170 -0.21 21.12 -8.38
C VAL A 170 -0.32 20.13 -7.23
N TYR A 171 0.42 19.02 -7.28
CA TYR A 171 0.46 18.03 -6.20
C TYR A 171 0.94 18.67 -4.89
N ALA A 172 2.01 19.47 -4.91
CA ALA A 172 2.53 20.16 -3.73
C ALA A 172 1.52 21.15 -3.16
N ILE A 173 0.85 21.94 -4.00
CA ILE A 173 -0.20 22.88 -3.58
C ILE A 173 -1.35 22.11 -2.91
N VAL A 174 -1.86 21.06 -3.56
CA VAL A 174 -2.95 20.22 -3.02
C VAL A 174 -2.54 19.56 -1.71
N TYR A 175 -1.34 19.02 -1.62
CA TYR A 175 -0.81 18.39 -0.42
C TYR A 175 -0.69 19.40 0.74
N ILE A 176 -0.12 20.57 0.50
CA ILE A 176 0.02 21.63 1.51
C ILE A 176 -1.36 22.13 1.95
N ALA A 177 -2.26 22.43 1.00
CA ALA A 177 -3.62 22.87 1.30
C ALA A 177 -4.37 21.82 2.14
N PHE A 178 -4.22 20.54 1.82
CA PHE A 178 -4.81 19.46 2.60
C PHE A 178 -4.25 19.42 4.03
N LYS A 179 -2.92 19.50 4.21
CA LYS A 179 -2.29 19.50 5.54
C LYS A 179 -2.65 20.74 6.38
N ILE A 180 -2.75 21.92 5.76
CA ILE A 180 -3.20 23.15 6.44
C ILE A 180 -4.65 23.00 6.88
N THR A 181 -5.53 22.54 5.99
CA THR A 181 -6.95 22.39 6.35
C THR A 181 -7.13 21.33 7.43
N LEU A 182 -6.39 20.22 7.37
CA LEU A 182 -6.38 19.19 8.41
C LEU A 182 -5.93 19.74 9.77
N ALA A 183 -4.90 20.59 9.80
CA ALA A 183 -4.43 21.22 11.04
C ALA A 183 -5.46 22.19 11.64
N ASN A 184 -6.28 22.83 10.80
CA ASN A 184 -7.21 23.88 11.20
C ASN A 184 -8.65 23.40 11.41
N THR A 185 -9.01 22.18 11.00
CA THR A 185 -10.38 21.69 11.07
C THR A 185 -10.46 20.27 11.63
N THR A 186 -11.24 20.10 12.69
CA THR A 186 -11.54 18.78 13.26
C THR A 186 -12.40 17.92 12.33
N MET A 187 -13.18 18.51 11.40
CA MET A 187 -13.98 17.76 10.43
C MET A 187 -13.16 16.94 9.43
N LEU A 188 -11.93 17.34 9.10
CA LEU A 188 -11.07 16.56 8.21
C LEU A 188 -10.32 15.43 8.94
N ASN A 189 -10.31 15.44 10.28
CA ASN A 189 -9.76 14.32 11.06
C ASN A 189 -10.53 13.02 10.79
N GLU A 190 -11.83 13.13 10.49
CA GLU A 190 -12.68 11.98 10.17
C GLU A 190 -12.39 11.37 8.78
N LEU A 191 -11.73 12.11 7.88
CA LEU A 191 -11.37 11.64 6.53
C LEU A 191 -10.09 10.79 6.54
N HIS A 192 -10.07 9.76 7.36
CA HIS A 192 -8.94 8.82 7.51
C HIS A 192 -8.40 8.33 6.17
N ARG A 193 -9.28 7.96 5.21
CA ARG A 193 -8.85 7.48 3.89
C ARG A 193 -8.03 8.52 3.10
N ALA A 194 -8.44 9.79 3.16
CA ALA A 194 -7.76 10.88 2.45
C ALA A 194 -6.40 11.18 3.09
N GLN A 195 -6.33 11.17 4.43
CA GLN A 195 -5.08 11.33 5.15
C GLN A 195 -4.07 10.24 4.77
N PHE A 196 -4.49 8.96 4.86
CA PHE A 196 -3.65 7.85 4.42
C PHE A 196 -3.24 7.99 2.96
N PHE A 197 -4.14 8.40 2.06
CA PHE A 197 -3.79 8.62 0.66
C PHE A 197 -2.64 9.64 0.51
N PHE A 198 -2.72 10.80 1.17
CA PHE A 198 -1.66 11.81 1.08
C PHE A 198 -0.35 11.37 1.76
N THR A 199 -0.44 10.62 2.85
CA THR A 199 0.72 10.03 3.53
C THR A 199 1.49 9.08 2.62
N TRP A 200 0.81 8.20 1.89
CA TRP A 200 1.46 7.18 1.05
C TRP A 200 1.75 7.63 -0.38
N SER A 201 0.99 8.59 -0.90
CA SER A 201 1.26 9.18 -2.22
C SER A 201 2.52 10.04 -2.23
N LEU A 202 2.89 10.69 -1.11
CA LEU A 202 4.11 11.49 -1.01
C LEU A 202 5.38 10.68 -1.33
N PRO A 203 5.71 9.57 -0.64
CA PRO A 203 6.88 8.76 -0.97
C PRO A 203 6.80 8.21 -2.39
N PHE A 204 5.62 7.86 -2.88
CA PHE A 204 5.44 7.43 -4.26
C PHE A 204 5.82 8.52 -5.27
N VAL A 205 5.34 9.75 -5.09
CA VAL A 205 5.70 10.89 -5.95
C VAL A 205 7.19 11.21 -5.86
N LEU A 206 7.81 11.08 -4.69
CA LEU A 206 9.27 11.17 -4.56
C LEU A 206 9.98 10.10 -5.40
N GLY A 207 9.48 8.86 -5.40
CA GLY A 207 9.94 7.79 -6.28
C GLY A 207 9.84 8.14 -7.76
N MET A 208 8.73 8.76 -8.19
CA MET A 208 8.56 9.24 -9.57
C MET A 208 9.60 10.32 -9.93
N LEU A 209 9.89 11.21 -8.98
CA LEU A 209 10.90 12.28 -9.13
C LEU A 209 12.31 11.69 -9.27
N LEU A 210 12.66 10.72 -8.42
CA LEU A 210 13.92 9.96 -8.52
C LEU A 210 14.05 9.27 -9.87
N TYR A 211 12.97 8.69 -10.40
CA TYR A 211 12.98 8.08 -11.72
C TYR A 211 13.23 9.11 -12.84
N ARG A 212 12.61 10.28 -12.75
CA ARG A 212 12.78 11.35 -13.74
C ARG A 212 14.23 11.86 -13.78
N TYR A 213 14.84 12.08 -12.62
CA TYR A 213 16.20 12.62 -12.50
C TYR A 213 17.28 11.54 -12.39
N ARG A 214 16.96 10.28 -12.67
CA ARG A 214 17.90 9.14 -12.56
C ARG A 214 19.21 9.34 -13.30
N GLN A 215 19.23 10.09 -14.39
CA GLN A 215 20.44 10.37 -15.19
C GLN A 215 21.44 11.30 -14.47
N HIS A 216 20.98 12.08 -13.49
CA HIS A 216 21.84 12.94 -12.66
C HIS A 216 22.27 12.27 -11.36
N ILE A 217 21.65 11.14 -11.00
CA ILE A 217 22.04 10.36 -9.83
C ILE A 217 23.29 9.57 -10.23
N GLN A 218 24.47 10.11 -9.92
CA GLN A 218 25.71 9.38 -10.10
C GLN A 218 25.69 8.13 -9.23
N HIS A 219 25.68 6.95 -9.86
CA HIS A 219 25.81 5.66 -9.19
C HIS A 219 27.24 5.46 -8.66
N ARG A 220 27.72 6.32 -7.75
CA ARG A 220 28.89 6.03 -6.94
C ARG A 220 28.48 5.07 -5.81
N PHE A 221 28.14 3.85 -6.21
CA PHE A 221 27.81 2.71 -5.35
C PHE A 221 29.09 2.13 -4.70
N VAL A 222 30.00 2.99 -4.22
CA VAL A 222 31.35 2.59 -3.77
C VAL A 222 31.42 2.30 -2.25
N TRP A 223 30.34 2.48 -1.50
CA TRP A 223 30.42 2.44 -0.02
C TRP A 223 29.70 1.27 0.69
N PHE A 224 29.15 0.28 -0.02
CA PHE A 224 28.42 -0.85 0.61
C PHE A 224 28.96 -2.26 0.33
N LEU A 225 30.20 -2.39 -0.16
CA LEU A 225 30.96 -3.64 -0.15
C LEU A 225 32.33 -3.31 0.46
N PRO A 226 32.58 -3.63 1.74
CA PRO A 226 33.09 -4.97 2.05
C PRO A 226 32.62 -5.50 3.43
N LEU A 227 31.69 -6.45 3.42
CA LEU A 227 31.52 -7.42 4.53
C LEU A 227 31.35 -8.84 3.95
N ALA A 228 32.21 -9.15 2.98
CA ALA A 228 32.43 -10.49 2.48
C ALA A 228 33.93 -10.67 2.23
N ALA A 229 34.66 -10.91 3.31
CA ALA A 229 35.98 -11.53 3.34
C ALA A 229 36.08 -12.31 4.66
#